data_AF-A0A1R3S3A3-F1
#
_entry.id   AF-A0A1R3S3A3-F1
#
_cell.length_a   1.000
_cell.length_b   1.000
_cell.length_c   1.000
_cell.angle_alpha   90.00
_cell.angle_beta   90.00
_cell.angle_gamma   90.00
#
_symmetry.space_group_name_H-M   'P 1'
#
loop_
_entity.id
_entity.type
_entity.pdbx_description
1 polymer ?
#
loop_
_entity_poly.entity_id
_entity_poly.type
_entity_poly.pdbx_seq_one_letter_code
_entity_poly.pdbx_strand_id
1 'polypeptide(L)'
;MAIASPQPEPPSETTSLLAEHDEHPVQRKSATRRAHRVLLSACLIAVTLDFGNYLSVAPQLQAFESIICQRLHPELFANIPGGGLPLVASPSCKSADVQGDLALLKGWMNTFDQLPGIILALPYGLMADRIGRKPVLAMSLLGIIMEEIAIRFISIWFTPLFQIIGGGSQITNSVAWTIIADVFPVEKRAWIMSSSIWIPWMLGLVCEIVGALIVLLLPETKPKSAGNPGGEVESEIANRPEGSPAFTWSSIVRFARSQITELKDFVCEYPSSLVVSLAFFMSSYGIVAVSFMLQYVSRRFSWSLAEASLLIAVKGVLNCLALVLILPMVSKLLGRYFAPVKRDHRITLGSACILVSGFGFMSLASHPALFVVGVALVALGWGYYAALRSVSSALVGQSHIGLLNTTMALAQSVGLMVSGPLLAGLFRAGLAWDGIWMGLPWMFGVTLYVAAGLAVYCLHIPS
;
A
#
# COMPACT_ATOMS: atom_id res chain seq x y z
N MET A 1 -13.99 -73.93 -33.27
CA MET A 1 -15.27 -73.39 -33.79
C MET A 1 -15.27 -71.91 -33.47
N ALA A 2 -15.16 -71.06 -34.48
CA ALA A 2 -14.93 -69.62 -34.35
C ALA A 2 -16.18 -68.90 -33.81
N ILE A 3 -15.99 -67.96 -32.88
CA ILE A 3 -17.02 -66.99 -32.48
C ILE A 3 -16.58 -65.64 -33.05
N ALA A 4 -17.36 -65.14 -34.01
CA ALA A 4 -17.15 -63.90 -34.72
C ALA A 4 -17.41 -62.69 -33.83
N SER A 5 -16.58 -61.66 -33.98
CA SER A 5 -16.78 -60.32 -33.43
C SER A 5 -17.88 -59.56 -34.18
N PRO A 6 -18.69 -58.70 -33.52
CA PRO A 6 -19.55 -57.76 -34.23
C PRO A 6 -18.70 -56.60 -34.77
N GLN A 7 -18.85 -56.32 -36.06
CA GLN A 7 -18.30 -55.14 -36.74
C GLN A 7 -18.96 -53.84 -36.21
N PRO A 8 -18.24 -52.71 -36.13
CA PRO A 8 -18.84 -51.42 -35.80
C PRO A 8 -19.61 -50.85 -37.02
N GLU A 9 -20.81 -50.35 -36.77
CA GLU A 9 -21.66 -49.69 -37.77
C GLU A 9 -21.02 -48.39 -38.30
N PRO A 10 -21.25 -48.04 -39.59
CA PRO A 10 -20.72 -46.80 -40.16
C PRO A 10 -21.46 -45.56 -39.60
N PRO A 11 -20.76 -44.42 -39.42
CA PRO A 11 -21.35 -43.23 -38.81
C PRO A 11 -22.41 -42.59 -39.72
N SER A 12 -23.59 -42.34 -39.15
CA SER A 12 -24.69 -41.59 -39.76
C SER A 12 -24.50 -40.07 -39.59
N GLU A 13 -24.72 -39.31 -40.67
CA GLU A 13 -24.56 -37.84 -40.79
C GLU A 13 -25.56 -36.98 -39.97
N THR A 14 -26.20 -37.53 -38.93
CA THR A 14 -27.15 -36.78 -38.08
C THR A 14 -26.77 -36.72 -36.60
N THR A 15 -25.53 -37.07 -36.25
CA THR A 15 -25.05 -36.91 -34.88
C THR A 15 -24.67 -35.44 -34.64
N SER A 16 -25.48 -34.73 -33.87
CA SER A 16 -25.21 -33.35 -33.43
C SER A 16 -23.85 -33.27 -32.72
N LEU A 17 -22.92 -32.49 -33.29
CA LEU A 17 -21.54 -32.30 -32.81
C LEU A 17 -21.41 -31.28 -31.66
N LEU A 18 -22.53 -30.70 -31.21
CA LEU A 18 -22.57 -29.87 -30.01
C LEU A 18 -23.29 -30.66 -28.92
N ALA A 19 -22.50 -31.27 -28.04
CA ALA A 19 -22.99 -31.54 -26.70
C ALA A 19 -23.41 -30.20 -26.09
N GLU A 20 -24.72 -30.01 -25.95
CA GLU A 20 -25.29 -28.89 -25.21
C GLU A 20 -24.71 -28.96 -23.79
N HIS A 21 -23.75 -28.09 -23.52
CA HIS A 21 -23.22 -27.89 -22.18
C HIS A 21 -24.34 -27.24 -21.39
N ASP A 22 -25.18 -28.06 -20.77
CA ASP A 22 -26.03 -27.67 -19.66
C ASP A 22 -25.10 -27.12 -18.56
N GLU A 23 -24.84 -25.81 -18.60
CA GLU A 23 -24.23 -25.09 -17.48
C GLU A 23 -25.22 -25.12 -16.32
N HIS A 24 -25.12 -26.18 -15.51
CA HIS A 24 -25.90 -26.32 -14.29
C HIS A 24 -25.78 -25.05 -13.43
N PRO A 25 -26.91 -24.51 -12.89
CA PRO A 25 -26.93 -23.31 -12.03
C PRO A 25 -26.12 -23.44 -10.72
N VAL A 26 -25.56 -24.62 -10.44
CA VAL A 26 -24.68 -24.92 -9.31
C VAL A 26 -23.28 -24.31 -9.50
N GLN A 27 -22.77 -24.23 -10.74
CA GLN A 27 -21.41 -23.75 -11.04
C GLN A 27 -21.28 -22.23 -10.89
N ARG A 28 -22.33 -21.48 -11.27
CA ARG A 28 -22.41 -20.02 -11.10
C ARG A 28 -22.48 -19.59 -9.63
N LYS A 29 -23.20 -20.35 -8.79
CA LYS A 29 -23.31 -20.09 -7.33
C LYS A 29 -21.98 -20.38 -6.61
N SER A 30 -21.24 -21.41 -6.98
CA SER A 30 -19.95 -21.75 -6.37
C SER A 30 -18.84 -20.75 -6.75
N ALA A 31 -18.79 -20.31 -8.01
CA ALA A 31 -17.88 -19.26 -8.48
C ALA A 31 -18.13 -17.92 -7.79
N THR A 32 -19.40 -17.53 -7.63
CA THR A 32 -19.79 -16.29 -6.92
C THR A 32 -19.43 -16.33 -5.44
N ARG A 33 -19.60 -17.49 -4.77
CA ARG A 33 -19.15 -17.70 -3.38
C ARG A 33 -17.63 -17.72 -3.24
N ARG A 34 -16.89 -18.20 -4.24
CA ARG A 34 -15.42 -18.17 -4.27
C ARG A 34 -14.91 -16.74 -4.45
N ALA A 35 -15.50 -15.98 -5.37
CA ALA A 35 -15.17 -14.57 -5.59
C ALA A 35 -15.43 -13.72 -4.34
N HIS A 36 -16.59 -13.89 -3.68
CA HIS A 36 -16.89 -13.18 -2.42
C HIS A 36 -15.91 -13.53 -1.31
N ARG A 37 -15.51 -14.81 -1.18
CA ARG A 37 -14.50 -15.21 -0.19
C ARG A 37 -13.14 -14.58 -0.47
N VAL A 38 -12.69 -14.60 -1.73
CA VAL A 38 -11.42 -13.96 -2.13
C VAL A 38 -11.45 -12.45 -1.87
N LEU A 39 -12.57 -11.79 -2.19
CA LEU A 39 -12.74 -10.36 -1.95
C LEU A 39 -12.71 -10.04 -0.44
N LEU A 40 -13.46 -10.77 0.38
CA LEU A 40 -13.47 -10.60 1.84
C LEU A 40 -12.08 -10.80 2.44
N SER A 41 -11.36 -11.85 2.02
CA SER A 41 -9.99 -12.11 2.48
C SER A 41 -9.03 -10.99 2.06
N ALA A 42 -9.10 -10.53 0.81
CA ALA A 42 -8.27 -9.42 0.32
C ALA A 42 -8.53 -8.11 1.09
N CYS A 43 -9.81 -7.80 1.36
CA CYS A 43 -10.18 -6.64 2.18
C CYS A 43 -9.64 -6.77 3.60
N LEU A 44 -9.76 -7.95 4.22
CA LEU A 44 -9.27 -8.16 5.59
C LEU A 44 -7.74 -8.01 5.67
N ILE A 45 -7.00 -8.53 4.68
CA ILE A 45 -5.54 -8.37 4.58
C ILE A 45 -5.19 -6.89 4.47
N ALA A 46 -5.80 -6.17 3.52
CA ALA A 46 -5.54 -4.75 3.31
C ALA A 46 -5.80 -3.93 4.59
N VAL A 47 -6.94 -4.15 5.24
CA VAL A 47 -7.28 -3.45 6.50
C VAL A 47 -6.27 -3.76 7.59
N THR A 48 -5.87 -5.02 7.76
CA THR A 48 -4.98 -5.41 8.86
C THR A 48 -3.56 -4.86 8.67
N LEU A 49 -3.05 -4.92 7.44
CA LEU A 49 -1.72 -4.37 7.09
C LEU A 49 -1.70 -2.84 7.21
N ASP A 50 -2.68 -2.16 6.63
CA ASP A 50 -2.76 -0.70 6.69
C ASP A 50 -2.92 -0.23 8.14
N PHE A 51 -3.76 -0.91 8.92
CA PHE A 51 -3.96 -0.58 10.33
C PHE A 51 -2.67 -0.73 11.14
N GLY A 52 -1.92 -1.82 10.94
CA GLY A 52 -0.62 -2.02 11.60
C GLY A 52 0.38 -0.92 11.26
N ASN A 53 0.49 -0.57 9.98
CA ASN A 53 1.38 0.48 9.51
C ASN A 53 1.04 1.84 10.14
N TYR A 54 -0.23 2.27 10.07
CA TYR A 54 -0.66 3.55 10.64
C TYR A 54 -0.53 3.63 12.16
N LEU A 55 -0.72 2.51 12.88
CA LEU A 55 -0.53 2.44 14.33
C LEU A 55 0.93 2.70 14.73
N SER A 56 1.87 2.29 13.89
CA SER A 56 3.32 2.42 14.11
C SER A 56 3.89 3.79 13.73
N VAL A 57 3.19 4.62 12.95
CA VAL A 57 3.71 5.92 12.46
C VAL A 57 3.99 6.90 13.60
N ALA A 58 3.02 7.12 14.50
CA ALA A 58 3.16 8.06 15.61
C ALA A 58 4.30 7.68 16.59
N PRO A 59 4.38 6.42 17.10
CA PRO A 59 5.49 6.03 17.98
C PRO A 59 6.85 6.10 17.28
N GLN A 60 6.93 5.75 15.99
CA GLN A 60 8.17 5.87 15.21
C GLN A 60 8.63 7.33 15.10
N LEU A 61 7.73 8.26 14.79
CA LEU A 61 8.06 9.69 14.70
C LEU A 61 8.53 10.25 16.05
N GLN A 62 7.89 9.84 17.15
CA GLN A 62 8.28 10.28 18.50
C GLN A 62 9.67 9.76 18.88
N ALA A 63 9.99 8.51 18.52
CA ALA A 63 11.32 7.95 18.73
C ALA A 63 12.39 8.74 17.96
N PHE A 64 12.18 9.00 16.66
CA PHE A 64 13.13 9.78 15.86
C PHE A 64 13.26 11.22 16.34
N GLU A 65 12.16 11.89 16.70
CA GLU A 65 12.17 13.24 17.28
C GLU A 65 13.05 13.29 18.55
N SER A 66 12.89 12.31 19.45
CA SER A 66 13.67 12.28 20.69
C SER A 66 15.18 12.11 20.44
N ILE A 67 15.58 11.25 19.50
CA ILE A 67 16.98 11.01 19.14
C ILE A 67 17.60 12.27 18.51
N ILE A 68 16.87 12.91 17.60
CA ILE A 68 17.35 14.14 16.92
C ILE A 68 17.44 15.28 17.94
N CYS A 69 16.45 15.43 18.82
CA CYS A 69 16.46 16.46 19.86
C CYS A 69 17.65 16.29 20.82
N GLN A 70 17.94 15.06 21.26
CA GLN A 70 19.13 14.79 22.10
C GLN A 70 20.44 15.20 21.44
N ARG A 71 20.53 15.03 20.12
CA ARG A 71 21.74 15.37 19.36
C ARG A 71 21.91 16.88 19.13
N LEU A 72 20.81 17.59 18.84
CA LEU A 72 20.84 19.03 18.54
C LEU A 72 20.85 19.90 19.79
N HIS A 73 20.24 19.42 20.88
CA HIS A 73 20.11 20.14 22.14
C HIS A 73 20.65 19.34 23.34
N PRO A 74 21.95 18.99 23.37
CA PRO A 74 22.54 18.21 24.45
C PRO A 74 22.42 18.90 25.83
N GLU A 75 22.34 20.23 25.86
CA GLU A 75 22.19 21.06 27.06
C GLU A 75 20.90 20.77 27.85
N LEU A 76 19.83 20.35 27.16
CA LEU A 76 18.56 19.99 27.82
C LEU A 76 18.63 18.66 28.56
N PHE A 77 19.57 17.78 28.18
CA PHE A 77 19.73 16.45 28.77
C PHE A 77 20.90 16.36 29.75
N ALA A 78 21.83 17.33 29.71
CA ALA A 78 23.00 17.40 30.58
C ALA A 78 22.67 17.59 32.08
N ASN A 79 21.49 18.16 32.41
CA ASN A 79 21.09 18.46 33.79
C ASN A 79 20.18 17.39 34.43
N ILE A 80 20.00 16.22 33.80
CA ILE A 80 19.16 15.13 34.33
C ILE A 80 20.06 14.06 34.99
N PRO A 81 20.10 13.94 36.33
CA PRO A 81 20.82 12.87 36.99
C PRO A 81 20.11 11.54 36.70
N GLY A 82 20.79 10.61 36.03
CA GLY A 82 20.29 9.23 35.83
C GLY A 82 19.89 8.84 34.40
N GLY A 83 20.17 9.65 33.37
CA GLY A 83 20.02 9.23 31.97
C GLY A 83 18.59 8.89 31.52
N GLY A 84 17.58 9.39 32.25
CA GLY A 84 16.17 9.25 31.87
C GLY A 84 15.77 10.27 30.79
N LEU A 85 14.75 9.93 29.98
CA LEU A 85 14.08 10.92 29.15
C LEU A 85 13.44 12.00 30.05
N PRO A 86 13.50 13.30 29.68
CA PRO A 86 12.83 14.34 30.43
C PRO A 86 11.33 14.02 30.58
N LEU A 87 10.83 14.05 31.81
CA LEU A 87 9.42 13.81 32.16
C LEU A 87 8.44 14.81 31.51
N VAL A 88 8.97 15.86 30.89
CA VAL A 88 8.19 16.93 30.24
C VAL A 88 8.70 17.05 28.81
N ALA A 89 7.78 16.93 27.85
CA ALA A 89 8.05 17.21 26.44
C ALA A 89 8.53 18.68 26.33
N SER A 90 9.84 18.88 26.32
CA SER A 90 10.39 20.22 26.25
C SER A 90 9.94 20.87 24.93
N PRO A 91 9.36 22.08 24.95
CA PRO A 91 8.96 22.78 23.73
C PRO A 91 10.14 22.99 22.76
N SER A 92 11.38 22.92 23.26
CA SER A 92 12.60 22.94 22.46
C SER A 92 12.74 21.74 21.52
N CYS A 93 12.20 20.55 21.84
CA CYS A 93 12.25 19.40 20.90
C CYS A 93 11.29 19.56 19.71
N LYS A 94 10.34 20.50 19.80
CA LYS A 94 9.44 20.87 18.70
C LYS A 94 9.94 22.08 17.92
N SER A 95 11.22 22.43 18.03
CA SER A 95 11.82 23.53 17.30
C SER A 95 11.89 23.24 15.79
N ALA A 96 12.07 24.30 14.99
CA ALA A 96 12.04 24.20 13.53
C ALA A 96 13.22 23.41 12.96
N ASP A 97 14.37 23.42 13.65
CA ASP A 97 15.57 22.64 13.32
C ASP A 97 15.36 21.15 13.57
N VAL A 98 14.84 20.73 14.73
CA VAL A 98 14.56 19.31 15.01
C VAL A 98 13.50 18.76 14.05
N GLN A 99 12.39 19.48 13.84
CA GLN A 99 11.32 19.05 12.95
C GLN A 99 11.74 19.09 11.46
N GLY A 100 12.64 20.02 11.08
CA GLY A 100 13.22 20.06 9.75
C GLY A 100 14.13 18.86 9.45
N ASP A 101 14.96 18.46 10.41
CA ASP A 101 15.83 17.28 10.29
C ASP A 101 15.03 15.97 10.32
N LEU A 102 14.01 15.88 11.18
CA LEU A 102 13.07 14.76 11.21
C LEU A 102 12.34 14.60 9.87
N ALA A 103 11.88 15.71 9.31
CA ALA A 103 11.22 15.73 8.01
C ALA A 103 12.15 15.23 6.90
N LEU A 104 13.42 15.67 6.87
CA LEU A 104 14.41 15.20 5.90
C LEU A 104 14.73 13.72 6.07
N LEU A 105 14.93 13.26 7.31
CA LEU A 105 15.17 11.85 7.60
C LEU A 105 14.02 10.98 7.09
N LYS A 106 12.77 11.33 7.43
CA LYS A 106 11.60 10.56 6.99
C LYS A 106 11.37 10.69 5.48
N GLY A 107 11.65 11.85 4.90
CA GLY A 107 11.55 12.12 3.47
C GLY A 107 12.44 11.19 2.65
N TRP A 108 13.72 11.07 3.02
CA TRP A 108 14.66 10.16 2.38
C TRP A 108 14.39 8.69 2.70
N MET A 109 13.96 8.37 3.93
CA MET A 109 13.52 7.01 4.28
C MET A 109 12.43 6.54 3.32
N ASN A 110 11.38 7.35 3.11
CA ASN A 110 10.32 7.02 2.16
C ASN A 110 10.84 6.78 0.73
N THR A 111 11.90 7.47 0.29
CA THR A 111 12.53 7.23 -1.02
C THR A 111 13.20 5.85 -1.06
N PHE A 112 13.99 5.53 -0.04
CA PHE A 112 14.72 4.27 0.02
C PHE A 112 13.78 3.06 0.15
N ASP A 113 12.67 3.20 0.87
CA ASP A 113 11.65 2.14 1.01
C ASP A 113 10.98 1.80 -0.34
N GLN A 114 10.90 2.74 -1.28
CA GLN A 114 10.31 2.49 -2.61
C GLN A 114 11.27 1.81 -3.60
N LEU A 115 12.59 1.95 -3.43
CA LEU A 115 13.57 1.46 -4.39
C LEU A 115 13.52 -0.07 -4.60
N PRO A 116 13.49 -0.92 -3.54
CA PRO A 116 13.36 -2.36 -3.72
C PRO A 116 12.10 -2.73 -4.49
N GLY A 117 10.97 -2.08 -4.19
CA GLY A 117 9.70 -2.29 -4.89
C GLY A 117 9.80 -1.99 -6.39
N ILE A 118 10.42 -0.88 -6.76
CA ILE A 118 10.61 -0.49 -8.18
C ILE A 118 11.54 -1.46 -8.91
N ILE A 119 12.67 -1.80 -8.29
CA ILE A 119 13.70 -2.66 -8.90
C ILE A 119 13.19 -4.10 -9.05
N LEU A 120 12.47 -4.60 -8.04
CA LEU A 120 12.02 -5.99 -7.97
C LEU A 120 10.62 -6.21 -8.54
N ALA A 121 9.85 -5.16 -8.86
CA ALA A 121 8.50 -5.29 -9.42
C ALA A 121 8.47 -6.18 -10.67
N LEU A 122 9.40 -5.96 -11.62
CA LEU A 122 9.47 -6.75 -12.84
C LEU A 122 9.88 -8.21 -12.54
N PRO A 123 10.99 -8.51 -11.84
CA PRO A 123 11.34 -9.87 -11.45
C PRO A 123 10.22 -10.63 -10.71
N TYR A 124 9.57 -10.00 -9.73
CA TYR A 124 8.52 -10.63 -8.92
C TYR A 124 7.23 -10.82 -9.71
N GLY A 125 6.87 -9.89 -10.60
CA GLY A 125 5.73 -10.06 -11.52
C GLY A 125 5.87 -11.31 -12.39
N LEU A 126 7.07 -11.54 -12.92
CA LEU A 126 7.37 -12.71 -13.74
C LEU A 126 7.40 -14.01 -12.96
N MET A 127 7.94 -13.94 -11.75
CA MET A 127 7.91 -15.05 -10.81
C MET A 127 6.45 -15.42 -10.48
N ALA A 128 5.55 -14.44 -10.40
CA ALA A 128 4.13 -14.67 -10.13
C ALA A 128 3.43 -15.35 -11.30
N ASP A 129 3.82 -15.02 -12.53
CA ASP A 129 3.29 -15.64 -13.73
C ASP A 129 3.77 -17.09 -13.89
N ARG A 130 5.00 -17.41 -13.48
CA ARG A 130 5.55 -18.78 -13.57
C ARG A 130 5.14 -19.68 -12.41
N ILE A 131 5.38 -19.23 -11.18
CA ILE A 131 5.25 -20.02 -9.95
C ILE A 131 3.84 -19.91 -9.34
N GLY A 132 3.04 -18.93 -9.77
CA GLY A 132 1.71 -18.65 -9.23
C GLY A 132 1.71 -17.41 -8.35
N ARG A 133 0.54 -16.81 -8.15
CA ARG A 133 0.42 -15.50 -7.49
C ARG A 133 0.53 -15.60 -5.97
N LYS A 134 0.08 -16.71 -5.37
CA LYS A 134 0.14 -16.95 -3.92
C LYS A 134 1.57 -17.03 -3.35
N PRO A 135 2.52 -17.81 -3.90
CA PRO A 135 3.88 -17.89 -3.35
C PRO A 135 4.64 -16.56 -3.45
N VAL A 136 4.44 -15.80 -4.53
CA VAL A 136 5.07 -14.48 -4.68
C VAL A 136 4.50 -13.47 -3.69
N LEU A 137 3.18 -13.47 -3.47
CA LEU A 137 2.55 -12.66 -2.44
C LEU A 137 3.08 -13.02 -1.04
N ALA A 138 3.24 -14.31 -0.74
CA ALA A 138 3.80 -14.76 0.54
C ALA A 138 5.25 -14.30 0.75
N MET A 139 6.09 -14.35 -0.29
CA MET A 139 7.47 -13.83 -0.20
C MET A 139 7.51 -12.31 -0.01
N SER A 140 6.64 -11.56 -0.68
CA SER A 140 6.54 -10.11 -0.49
C SER A 140 6.15 -9.74 0.95
N LEU A 141 5.21 -10.48 1.54
CA LEU A 141 4.78 -10.26 2.93
C LEU A 141 5.85 -10.63 3.95
N LEU A 142 6.60 -11.70 3.70
CA LEU A 142 7.75 -12.06 4.52
C LEU A 142 8.80 -10.93 4.52
N GLY A 143 9.03 -10.31 3.36
CA GLY A 143 9.89 -9.14 3.22
C GLY A 143 9.44 -7.95 4.07
N ILE A 144 8.14 -7.61 4.02
CA ILE A 144 7.55 -6.52 4.81
C ILE A 144 7.70 -6.80 6.32
N ILE A 145 7.44 -8.03 6.76
CA ILE A 145 7.60 -8.40 8.19
C ILE A 145 9.07 -8.28 8.61
N MET A 146 10.01 -8.70 7.76
CA MET A 146 11.43 -8.61 8.06
C MET A 146 11.90 -7.15 8.14
N GLU A 147 11.40 -6.28 7.27
CA GLU A 147 11.67 -4.83 7.28
C GLU A 147 11.17 -4.17 8.56
N GLU A 148 9.92 -4.45 8.95
CA GLU A 148 9.32 -3.88 10.17
C GLU A 148 10.01 -4.39 11.44
N ILE A 149 10.42 -5.67 11.49
CA ILE A 149 11.26 -6.21 12.57
C ILE A 149 12.62 -5.49 12.59
N ALA A 150 13.24 -5.25 11.43
CA ALA A 150 14.54 -4.59 11.35
C ALA A 150 14.48 -3.13 11.85
N ILE A 151 13.43 -2.40 11.49
CA ILE A 151 13.16 -1.02 11.94
C ILE A 151 12.90 -0.97 13.46
N ARG A 152 12.25 -2.00 14.01
CA ARG A 152 11.83 -2.08 15.42
C ARG A 152 12.94 -2.48 16.40
N PHE A 153 13.93 -3.26 15.96
CA PHE A 153 14.86 -3.93 16.88
C PHE A 153 16.34 -3.52 16.75
N ILE A 154 16.80 -2.85 15.68
CA ILE A 154 18.23 -2.51 15.51
C ILE A 154 18.41 -1.09 14.91
N SER A 155 19.55 -0.45 15.22
CA SER A 155 20.03 0.74 14.49
C SER A 155 20.07 0.44 12.99
N ILE A 156 19.32 1.24 12.24
CA ILE A 156 18.81 1.09 10.86
C ILE A 156 19.76 0.45 9.83
N TRP A 157 21.07 0.43 10.08
CA TRP A 157 22.09 0.09 9.09
C TRP A 157 22.79 -1.28 9.27
N PHE A 158 22.64 -2.01 10.39
CA PHE A 158 23.45 -3.24 10.66
C PHE A 158 22.70 -4.49 11.16
N THR A 159 21.36 -4.48 11.11
CA THR A 159 20.46 -5.55 11.56
C THR A 159 20.73 -6.99 11.09
N PRO A 160 21.16 -7.27 9.84
CA PRO A 160 21.12 -8.64 9.31
C PRO A 160 22.19 -9.60 9.87
N LEU A 161 23.24 -9.10 10.53
CA LEU A 161 24.42 -9.92 10.87
C LEU A 161 24.33 -10.64 12.22
N PHE A 162 23.51 -10.16 13.16
CA PHE A 162 23.56 -10.64 14.56
C PHE A 162 22.56 -11.76 14.91
N GLN A 163 21.71 -12.20 13.97
CA GLN A 163 20.81 -13.35 14.18
C GLN A 163 21.49 -14.73 14.09
N ILE A 164 22.79 -14.80 13.80
CA ILE A 164 23.47 -16.09 13.54
C ILE A 164 23.93 -16.82 14.82
N ILE A 165 24.06 -16.15 15.99
CA ILE A 165 24.80 -16.74 17.14
C ILE A 165 23.99 -16.87 18.45
N GLY A 166 22.92 -16.08 18.68
CA GLY A 166 22.56 -15.69 20.06
C GLY A 166 21.44 -16.42 20.83
N GLY A 167 20.67 -17.36 20.27
CA GLY A 167 19.75 -18.20 21.06
C GLY A 167 18.55 -17.54 21.77
N GLY A 168 18.34 -16.22 21.68
CA GLY A 168 17.06 -15.54 21.94
C GLY A 168 16.76 -15.06 23.38
N SER A 169 15.96 -13.99 23.47
CA SER A 169 15.56 -13.26 24.70
C SER A 169 14.29 -13.81 25.39
N GLN A 170 13.81 -14.99 25.00
CA GLN A 170 12.48 -15.47 25.35
C GLN A 170 12.34 -16.06 26.77
N ILE A 171 13.44 -16.46 27.42
CA ILE A 171 13.40 -17.01 28.79
C ILE A 171 13.35 -15.89 29.84
N THR A 172 13.91 -14.71 29.54
CA THR A 172 13.91 -13.55 30.46
C THR A 172 12.53 -12.89 30.54
N ASN A 173 11.77 -12.89 29.43
CA ASN A 173 10.46 -12.24 29.36
C ASN A 173 9.34 -13.00 30.09
N SER A 174 9.39 -14.34 30.18
CA SER A 174 8.30 -15.10 30.83
C SER A 174 8.30 -14.94 32.36
N VAL A 175 9.48 -14.82 32.98
CA VAL A 175 9.61 -14.59 34.43
C VAL A 175 9.24 -13.15 34.81
N ALA A 176 9.54 -12.17 33.94
CA ALA A 176 9.22 -10.77 34.17
C ALA A 176 7.70 -10.47 34.12
N TRP A 177 6.97 -11.10 33.20
CA TRP A 177 5.52 -10.89 33.07
C TRP A 177 4.70 -11.53 34.18
N THR A 178 5.17 -12.63 34.75
CA THR A 178 4.49 -13.33 35.85
C THR A 178 4.51 -12.48 37.13
N ILE A 179 5.60 -11.75 37.39
CA ILE A 179 5.74 -10.86 38.56
C ILE A 179 4.90 -9.58 38.42
N ILE A 180 4.69 -9.10 37.20
CA ILE A 180 3.96 -7.86 36.92
C ILE A 180 2.44 -8.06 37.00
N ALA A 181 1.96 -9.26 36.65
CA ALA A 181 0.53 -9.59 36.66
C ALA A 181 -0.08 -9.73 38.07
N ASP A 182 0.74 -10.04 39.08
CA ASP A 182 0.28 -10.30 40.45
C ASP A 182 0.02 -9.03 41.29
N VAL A 183 0.40 -7.83 40.82
CA VAL A 183 0.51 -6.65 41.70
C VAL A 183 -0.47 -5.50 41.39
N PHE A 184 -1.13 -5.43 40.23
CA PHE A 184 -1.89 -4.22 39.85
C PHE A 184 -3.36 -4.43 39.43
N PRO A 185 -4.32 -3.72 40.07
CA PRO A 185 -5.74 -3.78 39.69
C PRO A 185 -6.10 -2.88 38.48
N VAL A 186 -7.33 -3.11 37.99
CA VAL A 186 -7.85 -2.87 36.62
C VAL A 186 -7.86 -1.40 36.15
N GLU A 187 -7.71 -0.43 37.05
CA GLU A 187 -8.07 0.97 36.78
C GLU A 187 -6.93 1.83 36.20
N LYS A 188 -5.69 1.32 36.14
CA LYS A 188 -4.53 2.03 35.54
C LYS A 188 -4.23 1.68 34.09
N ARG A 189 -5.08 0.89 33.42
CA ARG A 189 -4.79 0.36 32.08
C ARG A 189 -4.75 1.44 30.97
N ALA A 190 -5.41 2.57 31.16
CA ALA A 190 -5.40 3.69 30.20
C ALA A 190 -4.09 4.51 30.22
N TRP A 191 -3.38 4.56 31.36
CA TRP A 191 -2.08 5.26 31.48
C TRP A 191 -0.94 4.50 30.78
N ILE A 192 -1.09 3.19 30.61
CA ILE A 192 -0.09 2.30 30.00
C ILE A 192 0.16 2.64 28.51
N MET A 193 -0.83 3.19 27.80
CA MET A 193 -0.66 3.68 26.42
C MET A 193 0.21 4.94 26.34
N SER A 194 0.36 5.71 27.43
CA SER A 194 1.20 6.92 27.46
C SER A 194 2.66 6.67 27.88
N SER A 195 2.97 5.56 28.56
CA SER A 195 4.32 5.29 29.07
C SER A 195 5.12 4.26 28.28
N SER A 196 4.52 3.56 27.31
CA SER A 196 5.26 2.61 26.47
C SER A 196 4.90 2.76 25.00
N ILE A 197 5.75 3.51 24.28
CA ILE A 197 5.83 3.59 22.80
C ILE A 197 5.86 2.19 22.17
N TRP A 198 6.39 1.20 22.91
CA TRP A 198 6.57 -0.18 22.45
C TRP A 198 5.28 -1.00 22.36
N ILE A 199 4.23 -0.71 23.13
CA ILE A 199 3.01 -1.53 23.11
C ILE A 199 2.22 -1.34 21.80
N PRO A 200 1.89 -0.10 21.36
CA PRO A 200 1.28 0.11 20.04
C PRO A 200 2.21 -0.33 18.90
N TRP A 201 3.52 -0.14 19.06
CA TRP A 201 4.52 -0.49 18.04
C TRP A 201 4.65 -2.02 17.83
N MET A 202 4.58 -2.81 18.91
CA MET A 202 4.54 -4.27 18.85
C MET A 202 3.16 -4.82 18.48
N LEU A 203 2.09 -4.11 18.86
CA LEU A 203 0.74 -4.48 18.42
C LEU A 203 0.58 -4.32 16.89
N GLY A 204 1.19 -3.29 16.30
CA GLY A 204 1.29 -3.15 14.85
C GLY A 204 1.95 -4.36 14.19
N LEU A 205 3.05 -4.86 14.77
CA LEU A 205 3.74 -6.08 14.31
C LEU A 205 2.85 -7.33 14.37
N VAL A 206 2.09 -7.50 15.46
CA VAL A 206 1.18 -8.63 15.61
C VAL A 206 0.06 -8.56 14.56
N CYS A 207 -0.51 -7.37 14.32
CA CYS A 207 -1.49 -7.18 13.26
C CYS A 207 -0.90 -7.51 11.87
N GLU A 208 0.30 -7.06 11.57
CA GLU A 208 0.98 -7.37 10.30
C GLU A 208 1.20 -8.88 10.11
N ILE A 209 1.64 -9.59 11.15
CA ILE A 209 1.81 -11.05 11.13
C ILE A 209 0.48 -11.78 10.93
N VAL A 210 -0.59 -11.32 11.58
CA VAL A 210 -1.95 -11.87 11.40
C VAL A 210 -2.43 -11.63 9.96
N GLY A 211 -2.20 -10.45 9.40
CA GLY A 211 -2.48 -10.13 7.99
C GLY A 211 -1.77 -11.07 7.03
N ALA A 212 -0.48 -11.36 7.28
CA ALA A 212 0.28 -12.32 6.50
C ALA A 212 -0.22 -13.76 6.66
N LEU A 213 -0.67 -14.16 7.85
CA LEU A 213 -1.22 -15.49 8.09
C LEU A 213 -2.54 -15.72 7.31
N ILE A 214 -3.38 -14.68 7.18
CA ILE A 214 -4.62 -14.72 6.41
C ILE A 214 -4.35 -14.98 4.91
N VAL A 215 -3.20 -14.58 4.38
CA VAL A 215 -2.82 -14.83 2.99
C VAL A 215 -2.61 -16.31 2.70
N LEU A 216 -2.19 -17.10 3.69
CA LEU A 216 -2.07 -18.56 3.53
C LEU A 216 -3.44 -19.22 3.28
N LEU A 217 -4.54 -18.57 3.71
CA LEU A 217 -5.91 -19.03 3.49
C LEU A 217 -6.45 -18.67 2.10
N LEU A 218 -5.76 -17.82 1.32
CA LEU A 218 -6.18 -17.49 -0.03
C LEU A 218 -6.05 -18.72 -0.96
N PRO A 219 -7.11 -19.09 -1.70
CA PRO A 219 -7.03 -20.12 -2.72
C PRO A 219 -6.24 -19.59 -3.92
N GLU A 220 -5.41 -20.45 -4.54
CA GLU A 220 -4.66 -20.07 -5.75
C GLU A 220 -5.64 -19.62 -6.85
N THR A 221 -5.36 -18.45 -7.43
CA THR A 221 -6.23 -17.79 -8.42
C THR A 221 -5.80 -18.08 -9.85
N LYS A 222 -4.59 -18.60 -10.08
CA LYS A 222 -4.18 -19.05 -11.41
C LYS A 222 -5.00 -20.29 -11.80
N PRO A 223 -5.69 -20.32 -12.95
CA PRO A 223 -6.32 -21.53 -13.43
C PRO A 223 -5.23 -22.60 -13.59
N LYS A 224 -5.38 -23.74 -12.93
CA LYS A 224 -4.58 -24.93 -13.28
C LYS A 224 -4.90 -25.20 -14.74
N SER A 225 -3.90 -25.11 -15.61
CA SER A 225 -4.05 -25.56 -17.00
C SER A 225 -4.64 -26.96 -16.92
N ALA A 226 -5.86 -27.12 -17.42
CA ALA A 226 -6.48 -28.43 -17.51
C ALA A 226 -5.52 -29.31 -18.32
N GLY A 227 -5.07 -30.40 -17.73
CA GLY A 227 -4.27 -31.39 -18.44
C GLY A 227 -5.08 -31.86 -19.63
N ASN A 228 -4.53 -31.69 -20.83
CA ASN A 228 -5.05 -32.32 -22.02
C ASN A 228 -4.85 -33.84 -21.83
N PRO A 229 -5.91 -34.67 -21.79
CA PRO A 229 -5.74 -36.11 -21.79
C PRO A 229 -5.60 -36.59 -23.23
N GLY A 230 -4.39 -37.03 -23.59
CA GLY A 230 -4.14 -37.82 -24.79
C GLY A 230 -3.29 -37.14 -25.86
N GLY A 231 -2.20 -37.81 -26.25
CA GLY A 231 -1.49 -37.57 -27.51
C GLY A 231 -0.01 -37.16 -27.38
N GLU A 232 0.85 -38.14 -27.10
CA GLU A 232 2.20 -38.30 -27.68
C GLU A 232 3.10 -37.05 -27.79
N VAL A 233 3.87 -36.76 -26.73
CA VAL A 233 5.24 -36.20 -26.85
C VAL A 233 6.12 -36.84 -25.76
N GLU A 234 6.28 -38.17 -25.82
CA GLU A 234 7.21 -38.96 -24.99
C GLU A 234 8.45 -39.37 -25.81
N SER A 235 8.94 -38.51 -26.70
CA SER A 235 10.16 -38.84 -27.48
C SER A 235 10.89 -37.61 -28.00
N GLU A 236 11.29 -36.68 -27.13
CA GLU A 236 12.32 -35.68 -27.49
C GLU A 236 13.08 -35.09 -26.28
N ILE A 237 13.14 -35.82 -25.15
CA ILE A 237 13.91 -35.42 -23.95
C ILE A 237 15.28 -36.11 -23.88
N ALA A 238 15.60 -37.06 -24.76
CA ALA A 238 16.83 -37.85 -24.67
C ALA A 238 18.11 -37.15 -25.19
N ASN A 239 18.07 -35.90 -25.65
CA ASN A 239 19.26 -35.20 -26.15
C ASN A 239 19.29 -33.71 -25.74
N ARG A 240 19.17 -33.41 -24.45
CA ARG A 240 19.65 -32.13 -23.90
C ARG A 240 20.91 -32.38 -23.07
N PRO A 241 22.03 -31.68 -23.34
CA PRO A 241 23.19 -31.77 -22.48
C PRO A 241 22.81 -31.28 -21.07
N GLU A 242 23.18 -32.07 -20.08
CA GLU A 242 23.09 -31.77 -18.64
C GLU A 242 23.94 -30.54 -18.31
N GLY A 243 23.35 -29.36 -18.51
CA GLY A 243 23.76 -28.13 -17.87
C GLY A 243 22.56 -27.63 -17.08
N SER A 244 22.68 -27.56 -15.76
CA SER A 244 21.75 -26.82 -14.90
C SER A 244 21.35 -25.51 -15.58
N PRO A 245 20.08 -25.06 -15.54
CA PRO A 245 19.78 -23.71 -15.97
C PRO A 245 20.38 -22.77 -14.92
N ALA A 246 21.67 -22.47 -15.07
CA ALA A 246 22.30 -21.39 -14.34
C ALA A 246 21.47 -20.17 -14.66
N PHE A 247 20.89 -19.55 -13.63
CA PHE A 247 20.17 -18.30 -13.71
C PHE A 247 21.14 -17.22 -14.21
N THR A 248 21.33 -17.13 -15.52
CA THR A 248 22.33 -16.26 -16.12
C THR A 248 21.78 -14.84 -16.14
N TRP A 249 22.50 -13.89 -15.55
CA TRP A 249 22.13 -12.46 -15.53
C TRP A 249 21.80 -11.90 -16.94
N SER A 250 22.45 -12.43 -17.98
CA SER A 250 22.19 -12.08 -19.38
C SER A 250 20.76 -12.44 -19.85
N SER A 251 20.16 -13.50 -19.30
CA SER A 251 18.77 -13.88 -19.59
C SER A 251 17.76 -12.95 -18.93
N ILE A 252 18.07 -12.46 -17.73
CA ILE A 252 17.26 -11.47 -16.99
C ILE A 252 17.31 -10.12 -17.70
N VAL A 253 18.50 -9.65 -18.09
CA VAL A 253 18.67 -8.36 -18.77
C VAL A 253 17.97 -8.35 -20.12
N ARG A 254 18.10 -9.43 -20.90
CA ARG A 254 17.43 -9.56 -22.20
C ARG A 254 15.91 -9.55 -22.05
N PHE A 255 15.40 -10.24 -21.02
CA PHE A 255 13.98 -10.30 -20.71
C PHE A 255 13.45 -8.96 -20.17
N ALA A 256 14.20 -8.29 -19.29
CA ALA A 256 13.86 -6.95 -18.82
C ALA A 256 13.78 -5.95 -19.99
N ARG A 257 14.72 -6.05 -20.94
CA ARG A 257 14.69 -5.24 -22.16
C ARG A 257 13.48 -5.53 -23.04
N SER A 258 13.07 -6.80 -23.20
CA SER A 258 11.86 -7.13 -23.95
C SER A 258 10.59 -6.61 -23.25
N GLN A 259 10.49 -6.74 -21.93
CA GLN A 259 9.36 -6.20 -21.17
C GLN A 259 9.30 -4.67 -21.21
N ILE A 260 10.43 -3.97 -21.12
CA ILE A 260 10.47 -2.50 -21.26
C ILE A 260 10.02 -2.08 -22.66
N THR A 261 10.38 -2.86 -23.69
CA THR A 261 9.94 -2.58 -25.07
C THR A 261 8.43 -2.78 -25.21
N GLU A 262 7.89 -3.88 -24.68
CA GLU A 262 6.44 -4.16 -24.65
C GLU A 262 5.66 -3.10 -23.84
N LEU A 263 6.20 -2.65 -22.71
CA LEU A 263 5.61 -1.58 -21.89
C LEU A 263 5.60 -0.25 -22.66
N LYS A 264 6.68 0.06 -23.37
CA LYS A 264 6.81 1.25 -24.20
C LYS A 264 5.81 1.23 -25.35
N ASP A 265 5.71 0.11 -26.06
CA ASP A 265 4.79 -0.05 -27.19
C ASP A 265 3.34 0.10 -26.72
N PHE A 266 2.98 -0.50 -25.58
CA PHE A 266 1.67 -0.31 -24.96
C PHE A 266 1.38 1.13 -24.54
N VAL A 267 2.33 1.83 -23.92
CA VAL A 267 2.15 3.23 -23.51
C VAL A 267 2.01 4.15 -24.73
N CYS A 268 2.72 3.86 -25.82
CA CYS A 268 2.59 4.59 -27.08
C CYS A 268 1.26 4.30 -27.80
N GLU A 269 0.77 3.05 -27.74
CA GLU A 269 -0.48 2.63 -28.38
C GLU A 269 -1.72 3.17 -27.64
N TYR A 270 -1.64 3.27 -26.30
CA TYR A 270 -2.75 3.72 -25.45
C TYR A 270 -2.43 5.04 -24.73
N PRO A 271 -2.68 6.21 -25.33
CA PRO A 271 -2.42 7.51 -24.70
C PRO A 271 -3.17 7.71 -23.38
N SER A 272 -4.34 7.08 -23.23
CA SER A 272 -5.10 7.07 -21.97
C SER A 272 -4.33 6.41 -20.81
N SER A 273 -3.49 5.41 -21.09
CA SER A 273 -2.62 4.76 -20.08
C SER A 273 -1.58 5.74 -19.53
N LEU A 274 -0.96 6.55 -20.40
CA LEU A 274 0.01 7.57 -20.02
C LEU A 274 -0.60 8.64 -19.13
N VAL A 275 -1.79 9.13 -19.50
CA VAL A 275 -2.53 10.15 -18.73
C VAL A 275 -2.91 9.63 -17.33
N VAL A 276 -3.36 8.37 -17.25
CA VAL A 276 -3.68 7.71 -15.98
C VAL A 276 -2.43 7.53 -15.11
N SER A 277 -1.32 7.08 -15.69
CA SER A 277 -0.05 6.94 -14.97
C SER A 277 0.45 8.27 -14.44
N LEU A 278 0.33 9.36 -15.23
CA LEU A 278 0.65 10.71 -14.77
C LEU A 278 -0.25 11.14 -13.61
N ALA A 279 -1.55 10.86 -13.68
CA ALA A 279 -2.49 11.16 -12.61
C ALA A 279 -2.16 10.40 -11.31
N PHE A 280 -1.79 9.11 -11.39
CA PHE A 280 -1.31 8.33 -10.25
C PHE A 280 -0.02 8.91 -9.67
N PHE A 281 0.98 9.21 -10.52
CA PHE A 281 2.25 9.82 -10.11
C PHE A 281 2.03 11.13 -9.33
N MET A 282 1.22 12.04 -9.85
CA MET A 282 0.93 13.32 -9.19
C MET A 282 0.16 13.13 -7.88
N SER A 283 -0.80 12.21 -7.86
CA SER A 283 -1.60 11.91 -6.67
C SER A 283 -0.83 11.11 -5.60
N SER A 284 0.32 10.51 -5.91
CA SER A 284 1.17 9.83 -4.91
C SER A 284 1.61 10.78 -3.79
N TYR A 285 1.76 12.06 -4.09
CA TYR A 285 2.15 13.08 -3.12
C TYR A 285 1.24 13.11 -1.90
N GLY A 286 -0.08 13.03 -2.10
CA GLY A 286 -1.01 13.09 -0.97
C GLY A 286 -0.96 11.87 -0.05
N ILE A 287 -0.51 10.71 -0.54
CA ILE A 287 -0.26 9.52 0.31
C ILE A 287 0.83 9.83 1.32
N VAL A 288 1.95 10.40 0.86
CA VAL A 288 3.09 10.77 1.71
C VAL A 288 2.75 11.97 2.59
N ALA A 289 2.02 12.96 2.06
CA ALA A 289 1.63 14.17 2.77
C ALA A 289 0.82 13.87 4.04
N VAL A 290 -0.14 12.92 3.97
CA VAL A 290 -0.96 12.54 5.13
C VAL A 290 -0.12 12.05 6.31
N SER A 291 0.99 11.34 6.08
CA SER A 291 1.87 10.89 7.17
C SER A 291 2.65 12.05 7.82
N PHE A 292 2.91 13.13 7.08
CA PHE A 292 3.55 14.35 7.60
C PHE A 292 2.58 15.28 8.34
N MET A 293 1.27 15.01 8.25
CA MET A 293 0.23 15.73 8.99
C MET A 293 0.53 15.79 10.49
N LEU A 294 1.05 14.71 11.07
CA LEU A 294 1.37 14.63 12.49
C LEU A 294 2.47 15.62 12.88
N GLN A 295 3.54 15.70 12.08
CA GLN A 295 4.64 16.66 12.29
C GLN A 295 4.12 18.09 12.14
N TYR A 296 3.32 18.36 11.11
CA TYR A 296 2.71 19.67 10.88
C TYR A 296 1.85 20.11 12.07
N VAL A 297 0.92 19.27 12.53
CA VAL A 297 0.00 19.61 13.63
C VAL A 297 0.72 19.74 14.97
N SER A 298 1.69 18.85 15.22
CA SER A 298 2.53 18.91 16.42
C SER A 298 3.28 20.24 16.53
N ARG A 299 3.79 20.74 15.39
CA ARG A 299 4.51 22.02 15.33
C ARG A 299 3.58 23.24 15.29
N ARG A 300 2.57 23.23 14.42
CA ARG A 300 1.70 24.39 14.12
C ARG A 300 0.73 24.71 15.25
N PHE A 301 0.18 23.67 15.88
CA PHE A 301 -0.87 23.76 16.90
C PHE A 301 -0.39 23.31 18.29
N SER A 302 0.89 22.95 18.41
CA SER A 302 1.51 22.47 19.66
C SER A 302 0.94 21.17 20.23
N TRP A 303 0.14 20.42 19.46
CA TRP A 303 -0.44 19.15 19.89
C TRP A 303 0.63 18.09 20.15
N SER A 304 0.41 17.20 21.10
CA SER A 304 1.26 16.01 21.25
C SER A 304 1.11 15.09 20.02
N LEU A 305 2.13 14.28 19.72
CA LEU A 305 2.04 13.28 18.63
C LEU A 305 0.91 12.27 18.88
N ALA A 306 0.58 11.99 20.14
CA ALA A 306 -0.57 11.17 20.53
C ALA A 306 -1.91 11.83 20.16
N GLU A 307 -2.10 13.12 20.47
CA GLU A 307 -3.30 13.86 20.05
C GLU A 307 -3.39 14.00 18.53
N ALA A 308 -2.26 14.27 17.86
CA ALA A 308 -2.21 14.34 16.40
C ALA A 308 -2.58 13.02 15.73
N SER A 309 -2.29 11.87 16.36
CA SER A 309 -2.68 10.55 15.87
C SER A 309 -4.20 10.33 15.82
N LEU A 310 -4.99 11.09 16.61
CA LEU A 310 -6.45 11.08 16.51
C LEU A 310 -6.95 11.52 15.12
N LEU A 311 -6.19 12.38 14.41
CA LEU A 311 -6.54 12.79 13.05
C LEU A 311 -6.46 11.63 12.05
N ILE A 312 -5.51 10.71 12.24
CA ILE A 312 -5.43 9.48 11.43
C ILE A 312 -6.67 8.61 11.71
N ALA A 313 -7.07 8.47 12.96
CA ALA A 313 -8.27 7.71 13.33
C ALA A 313 -9.54 8.32 12.72
N VAL A 314 -9.72 9.65 12.83
CA VAL A 314 -10.83 10.38 12.20
C VAL A 314 -10.83 10.19 10.68
N LYS A 315 -9.67 10.34 10.03
CA LYS A 315 -9.52 10.06 8.60
C LYS A 315 -9.91 8.62 8.25
N GLY A 316 -9.46 7.65 9.05
CA GLY A 316 -9.75 6.23 8.85
C GLY A 316 -11.25 5.93 8.91
N VAL A 317 -11.95 6.44 9.93
CA VAL A 317 -13.41 6.29 10.09
C VAL A 317 -14.15 6.92 8.93
N LEU A 318 -13.82 8.16 8.56
CA LEU A 318 -14.46 8.86 7.46
C LEU A 318 -14.18 8.22 6.10
N ASN A 319 -12.97 7.71 5.87
CA ASN A 319 -12.63 6.96 4.66
C ASN A 319 -13.41 5.64 4.59
N CYS A 320 -13.56 4.93 5.70
CA CYS A 320 -14.39 3.72 5.78
C CYS A 320 -15.85 4.05 5.43
N LEU A 321 -16.40 5.11 6.03
CA LEU A 321 -17.74 5.62 5.71
C LEU A 321 -17.87 6.00 4.24
N ALA A 322 -16.86 6.66 3.70
CA ALA A 322 -16.80 7.07 2.30
C ALA A 322 -16.85 5.88 1.36
N LEU A 323 -16.03 4.87 1.59
CA LEU A 323 -15.94 3.69 0.73
C LEU A 323 -17.13 2.74 0.87
N VAL A 324 -17.65 2.56 2.09
CA VAL A 324 -18.71 1.58 2.38
C VAL A 324 -20.12 2.13 2.18
N LEU A 325 -20.37 3.41 2.48
CA LEU A 325 -21.71 4.01 2.40
C LEU A 325 -21.83 5.04 1.29
N ILE A 326 -20.93 6.03 1.26
CA ILE A 326 -21.07 7.18 0.36
C ILE A 326 -20.84 6.78 -1.09
N LEU A 327 -19.74 6.10 -1.38
CA LEU A 327 -19.36 5.67 -2.72
C LEU A 327 -20.43 4.78 -3.38
N PRO A 328 -20.98 3.72 -2.74
CA PRO A 328 -22.06 2.96 -3.35
C PRO A 328 -23.37 3.74 -3.46
N MET A 329 -23.68 4.66 -2.55
CA MET A 329 -24.86 5.52 -2.65
C MET A 329 -24.76 6.47 -3.85
N VAL A 330 -23.62 7.16 -3.98
CA VAL A 330 -23.30 8.04 -5.12
C VAL A 330 -23.30 7.22 -6.42
N SER A 331 -22.72 6.01 -6.40
CA SER A 331 -22.67 5.13 -7.56
C SER A 331 -24.06 4.66 -8.02
N LYS A 332 -24.97 4.35 -7.08
CA LYS A 332 -26.38 4.04 -7.38
C LYS A 332 -27.13 5.25 -7.93
N LEU A 333 -26.90 6.44 -7.37
CA LEU A 333 -27.55 7.66 -7.80
C LEU A 333 -27.13 8.07 -9.21
N LEU A 334 -25.82 8.14 -9.46
CA LEU A 334 -25.28 8.47 -10.79
C LEU A 334 -25.55 7.36 -11.81
N GLY A 335 -25.66 6.10 -11.37
CA GLY A 335 -26.03 4.98 -12.24
C GLY A 335 -27.42 5.08 -12.86
N ARG A 336 -28.30 5.97 -12.34
CA ARG A 336 -29.58 6.29 -13.00
C ARG A 336 -29.41 7.18 -14.24
N TYR A 337 -28.30 7.91 -14.33
CA TYR A 337 -28.08 8.94 -15.34
C TYR A 337 -26.93 8.62 -16.30
N PHE A 338 -25.94 7.83 -15.87
CA PHE A 338 -24.70 7.61 -16.61
C PHE A 338 -24.36 6.13 -16.73
N ALA A 339 -23.74 5.78 -17.87
CA ALA A 339 -23.10 4.48 -18.06
C ALA A 339 -21.97 4.24 -17.02
N PRO A 340 -21.65 2.98 -16.69
CA PRO A 340 -20.70 2.65 -15.61
C PRO A 340 -19.35 3.36 -15.70
N VAL A 341 -18.75 3.44 -16.90
CA VAL A 341 -17.45 4.09 -17.11
C VAL A 341 -17.52 5.61 -16.94
N LYS A 342 -18.57 6.25 -17.50
CA LYS A 342 -18.80 7.70 -17.33
C LYS A 342 -19.11 8.06 -15.89
N ARG A 343 -19.84 7.21 -15.17
CA ARG A 343 -20.11 7.37 -13.75
C ARG A 343 -18.82 7.35 -12.94
N ASP A 344 -17.99 6.32 -13.11
CA ASP A 344 -16.76 6.18 -12.34
C ASP A 344 -15.77 7.33 -12.64
N HIS A 345 -15.77 7.84 -13.87
CA HIS A 345 -15.00 9.05 -14.23
C HIS A 345 -15.51 10.31 -13.54
N ARG A 346 -16.83 10.55 -13.52
CA ARG A 346 -17.43 11.68 -12.77
C ARG A 346 -17.14 11.58 -11.28
N ILE A 347 -17.20 10.38 -10.71
CA ILE A 347 -16.81 10.11 -9.31
C ILE A 347 -15.34 10.45 -9.10
N THR A 348 -14.46 10.09 -10.04
CA THR A 348 -13.03 10.39 -9.96
C THR A 348 -12.78 11.90 -9.95
N LEU A 349 -13.41 12.65 -10.87
CA LEU A 349 -13.31 14.11 -10.93
C LEU A 349 -13.89 14.79 -9.68
N GLY A 350 -15.05 14.34 -9.20
CA GLY A 350 -15.64 14.84 -7.96
C GLY A 350 -14.72 14.58 -6.76
N SER A 351 -14.14 13.39 -6.67
CA SER A 351 -13.18 13.04 -5.60
C SER A 351 -11.91 13.90 -5.68
N ALA A 352 -11.40 14.18 -6.88
CA ALA A 352 -10.27 15.08 -7.08
C ALA A 352 -10.59 16.50 -6.60
N CYS A 353 -11.78 17.04 -6.89
CA CYS A 353 -12.21 18.36 -6.40
C CYS A 353 -12.31 18.40 -4.87
N ILE A 354 -12.80 17.32 -4.25
CA ILE A 354 -12.85 17.19 -2.79
C ILE A 354 -11.43 17.15 -2.20
N LEU A 355 -10.49 16.44 -2.82
CA LEU A 355 -9.09 16.39 -2.40
C LEU A 355 -8.42 17.77 -2.52
N VAL A 356 -8.62 18.48 -3.64
CA VAL A 356 -8.16 19.87 -3.83
C VAL A 356 -8.68 20.77 -2.71
N SER A 357 -9.97 20.67 -2.40
CA SER A 357 -10.59 21.44 -1.32
C SER A 357 -9.99 21.07 0.04
N GLY A 358 -9.81 19.79 0.33
CA GLY A 358 -9.23 19.30 1.58
C GLY A 358 -7.81 19.80 1.81
N PHE A 359 -6.93 19.68 0.81
CA PHE A 359 -5.57 20.23 0.86
C PHE A 359 -5.57 21.77 0.95
N GLY A 360 -6.54 22.44 0.32
CA GLY A 360 -6.72 23.89 0.42
C GLY A 360 -7.12 24.35 1.83
N PHE A 361 -8.03 23.64 2.49
CA PHE A 361 -8.37 23.92 3.89
C PHE A 361 -7.20 23.65 4.83
N MET A 362 -6.44 22.58 4.60
CA MET A 362 -5.25 22.26 5.39
C MET A 362 -4.13 23.29 5.21
N SER A 363 -3.97 23.87 4.01
CA SER A 363 -2.93 24.86 3.75
C SER A 363 -3.20 26.21 4.41
N LEU A 364 -4.47 26.64 4.44
CA LEU A 364 -4.91 27.91 5.02
C LEU A 364 -5.26 27.82 6.51
N ALA A 365 -5.08 26.65 7.13
CA ALA A 365 -5.51 26.40 8.50
C ALA A 365 -4.72 27.24 9.52
N SER A 366 -5.36 28.28 10.04
CA SER A 366 -4.87 29.04 11.20
C SER A 366 -5.34 28.47 12.54
N HIS A 367 -6.42 27.67 12.53
CA HIS A 367 -7.03 27.07 13.71
C HIS A 367 -7.20 25.55 13.54
N PRO A 368 -7.05 24.73 14.60
CA PRO A 368 -7.13 23.27 14.48
C PRO A 368 -8.45 22.76 13.87
N ALA A 369 -9.57 23.41 14.18
CA ALA A 369 -10.88 23.04 13.63
C ALA A 369 -10.91 23.11 12.09
N LEU A 370 -10.31 24.14 11.49
CA LEU A 370 -10.24 24.29 10.04
C LEU A 370 -9.37 23.19 9.42
N PHE A 371 -8.30 22.82 10.11
CA PHE A 371 -7.45 21.70 9.71
C PHE A 371 -8.22 20.38 9.73
N VAL A 372 -8.99 20.09 10.79
CA VAL A 372 -9.82 18.88 10.91
C VAL A 372 -10.84 18.79 9.76
N VAL A 373 -11.47 19.91 9.38
CA VAL A 373 -12.36 19.94 8.20
C VAL A 373 -11.59 19.55 6.93
N GLY A 374 -10.38 20.06 6.74
CA GLY A 374 -9.51 19.66 5.65
C GLY A 374 -9.19 18.16 5.64
N VAL A 375 -8.83 17.59 6.80
CA VAL A 375 -8.59 16.14 6.97
C VAL A 375 -9.84 15.33 6.62
N ALA A 376 -11.02 15.78 7.05
CA ALA A 376 -12.28 15.12 6.76
C ALA A 376 -12.58 15.11 5.26
N LEU A 377 -12.36 16.22 4.56
CA LEU A 377 -12.50 16.29 3.11
C LEU A 377 -11.50 15.36 2.40
N VAL A 378 -10.23 15.34 2.83
CA VAL A 378 -9.23 14.40 2.30
C VAL A 378 -9.67 12.95 2.48
N ALA A 379 -10.26 12.60 3.61
CA ALA A 379 -10.79 11.26 3.87
C ALA A 379 -11.92 10.88 2.92
N LEU A 380 -12.87 11.80 2.69
CA LEU A 380 -13.99 11.60 1.77
C LEU A 380 -13.53 11.51 0.31
N GLY A 381 -12.51 12.27 -0.07
CA GLY A 381 -11.94 12.29 -1.42
C GLY A 381 -11.03 11.09 -1.74
N TRP A 382 -10.68 10.26 -0.75
CA TRP A 382 -9.73 9.16 -0.91
C TRP A 382 -10.21 8.06 -1.87
N GLY A 383 -11.53 7.97 -2.11
CA GLY A 383 -12.13 7.10 -3.13
C GLY A 383 -11.62 7.37 -4.56
N TYR A 384 -10.95 8.50 -4.78
CA TYR A 384 -10.25 8.86 -6.02
C TYR A 384 -9.41 7.72 -6.59
N TYR A 385 -8.54 7.08 -5.79
CA TYR A 385 -7.61 6.06 -6.29
C TYR A 385 -8.34 4.80 -6.79
N ALA A 386 -9.42 4.41 -6.09
CA ALA A 386 -10.24 3.27 -6.48
C ALA A 386 -11.05 3.57 -7.74
N ALA A 387 -11.67 4.75 -7.81
CA ALA A 387 -12.45 5.18 -8.97
C ALA A 387 -11.57 5.34 -10.21
N LEU A 388 -10.39 5.97 -10.08
CA LEU A 388 -9.43 6.12 -11.17
C LEU A 388 -8.97 4.76 -11.70
N ARG A 389 -8.65 3.81 -10.80
CA ARG A 389 -8.26 2.45 -11.20
C ARG A 389 -9.39 1.71 -11.93
N SER A 390 -10.64 1.92 -11.50
CA SER A 390 -11.83 1.36 -12.16
C SER A 390 -11.98 1.88 -13.59
N VAL A 391 -11.96 3.21 -13.77
CA VAL A 391 -12.06 3.87 -15.09
C VAL A 391 -10.98 3.37 -16.03
N SER A 392 -9.75 3.35 -15.55
CA SER A 392 -8.59 2.97 -16.36
C SER A 392 -8.65 1.51 -16.82
N SER A 393 -9.07 0.60 -15.93
CA SER A 393 -9.23 -0.82 -16.27
C SER A 393 -10.33 -1.04 -17.32
N ALA A 394 -11.34 -0.18 -17.36
CA ALA A 394 -12.38 -0.23 -18.37
C ALA A 394 -11.93 0.31 -19.75
N LEU A 395 -10.95 1.22 -19.80
CA LEU A 395 -10.47 1.82 -21.06
C LEU A 395 -9.52 0.92 -21.86
N VAL A 396 -8.77 0.05 -21.19
CA VAL A 396 -7.72 -0.77 -21.82
C VAL A 396 -8.19 -2.18 -22.23
N GLY A 397 -9.38 -2.61 -21.76
CA GLY A 397 -9.91 -3.94 -22.05
C GLY A 397 -9.20 -5.06 -21.28
N GLN A 398 -9.82 -6.25 -21.19
CA GLN A 398 -9.37 -7.33 -20.28
C GLN A 398 -8.00 -7.95 -20.64
N SER A 399 -7.57 -7.86 -21.90
CA SER A 399 -6.32 -8.49 -22.38
C SER A 399 -5.06 -7.85 -21.81
N HIS A 400 -5.07 -6.55 -21.53
CA HIS A 400 -3.87 -5.80 -21.08
C HIS A 400 -4.00 -5.22 -19.65
N ILE A 401 -4.96 -5.69 -18.84
CA ILE A 401 -5.17 -5.23 -17.45
C ILE A 401 -3.93 -5.45 -16.58
N GLY A 402 -3.19 -6.53 -16.81
CA GLY A 402 -1.93 -6.80 -16.08
C GLY A 402 -0.89 -5.72 -16.33
N LEU A 403 -0.69 -5.36 -17.60
CA LEU A 403 0.26 -4.35 -18.02
C LEU A 403 -0.12 -2.96 -17.50
N LEU A 404 -1.40 -2.62 -17.58
CA LEU A 404 -1.94 -1.37 -17.05
C LEU A 404 -1.70 -1.23 -15.54
N ASN A 405 -2.00 -2.26 -14.75
CA ASN A 405 -1.80 -2.21 -13.30
C ASN A 405 -0.33 -2.07 -12.92
N THR A 406 0.57 -2.71 -13.68
CA THR A 406 2.02 -2.57 -13.51
C THR A 406 2.48 -1.15 -13.81
N THR A 407 2.03 -0.55 -14.91
CA THR A 407 2.39 0.84 -15.27
C THR A 407 1.85 1.86 -14.27
N MET A 408 0.62 1.66 -13.74
CA MET A 408 0.09 2.49 -12.66
C MET A 408 0.91 2.36 -11.38
N ALA A 409 1.21 1.13 -10.97
CA ALA A 409 1.96 0.86 -9.74
C ALA A 409 3.38 1.46 -9.84
N LEU A 410 4.05 1.27 -10.97
CA LEU A 410 5.36 1.84 -11.23
C LEU A 410 5.33 3.37 -11.17
N ALA A 411 4.38 4.00 -11.86
CA ALA A 411 4.22 5.46 -11.83
C ALA A 411 3.93 5.96 -10.40
N GLN A 412 3.09 5.24 -9.66
CA GLN A 412 2.78 5.56 -8.27
C GLN A 412 4.03 5.45 -7.38
N SER A 413 4.81 4.37 -7.48
CA SER A 413 6.03 4.16 -6.69
C SER A 413 7.11 5.22 -6.99
N VAL A 414 7.30 5.58 -8.26
CA VAL A 414 8.21 6.69 -8.61
C VAL A 414 7.68 8.01 -8.03
N GLY A 415 6.37 8.23 -8.07
CA GLY A 415 5.74 9.39 -7.42
C GLY A 415 5.98 9.42 -5.91
N LEU A 416 5.85 8.29 -5.21
CA LEU A 416 6.13 8.17 -3.76
C LEU A 416 7.61 8.43 -3.45
N MET A 417 8.50 7.88 -4.27
CA MET A 417 9.96 8.03 -4.15
C MET A 417 10.38 9.51 -4.22
N VAL A 418 9.79 10.28 -5.14
CA VAL A 418 10.06 11.73 -5.30
C VAL A 418 9.33 12.55 -4.24
N SER A 419 8.13 12.14 -3.83
CA SER A 419 7.29 12.91 -2.91
C SER A 419 7.90 13.04 -1.51
N GLY A 420 8.63 12.04 -1.02
CA GLY A 420 9.26 12.08 0.31
C GLY A 420 10.21 13.27 0.49
N PRO A 421 11.32 13.37 -0.27
CA PRO A 421 12.28 14.47 -0.15
C PRO A 421 11.69 15.81 -0.56
N LEU A 422 10.79 15.82 -1.55
CA LEU A 422 10.10 17.03 -2.00
C LEU A 422 9.25 17.61 -0.86
N LEU A 423 8.42 16.78 -0.23
CA LEU A 423 7.58 17.17 0.89
C LEU A 423 8.43 17.62 2.09
N ALA A 424 9.52 16.92 2.38
CA ALA A 424 10.46 17.29 3.45
C ALA A 424 11.11 18.66 3.20
N GLY A 425 11.57 18.91 1.97
CA GLY A 425 12.14 20.19 1.56
C GLY A 425 11.13 21.34 1.65
N LEU A 426 9.91 21.12 1.16
CA LEU A 426 8.80 22.07 1.25
C LEU A 426 8.41 22.35 2.70
N PHE A 427 8.40 21.33 3.56
CA PHE A 427 8.10 21.47 4.99
C PHE A 427 9.18 22.27 5.69
N ARG A 428 10.46 21.95 5.47
CA ARG A 428 11.61 22.71 6.02
C ARG A 428 11.60 24.16 5.54
N ALA A 429 11.32 24.42 4.27
CA ALA A 429 11.18 25.79 3.75
C ALA A 429 10.00 26.53 4.40
N GLY A 430 8.86 25.85 4.54
CA GLY A 430 7.68 26.41 5.22
C GLY A 430 7.92 26.74 6.69
N LEU A 431 8.70 25.92 7.40
CA LEU A 431 9.12 26.19 8.78
C LEU A 431 10.04 27.40 8.89
N ALA A 432 10.89 27.64 7.90
CA ALA A 432 11.81 28.78 7.90
C ALA A 432 11.10 30.13 7.63
N TRP A 433 10.03 30.13 6.82
CA TRP A 433 9.27 31.33 6.48
C TRP A 433 8.15 31.67 7.46
N ASP A 434 7.76 30.72 8.31
CA ASP A 434 6.74 30.85 9.36
C ASP A 434 5.36 31.36 8.86
N GLY A 435 4.40 31.47 9.77
CA GLY A 435 3.06 31.98 9.48
C GLY A 435 2.26 31.12 8.48
N ILE A 436 1.76 31.74 7.41
CA ILE A 436 0.96 31.06 6.37
C ILE A 436 1.82 30.08 5.57
N TRP A 437 3.11 30.37 5.41
CA TRP A 437 4.05 29.56 4.63
C TRP A 437 4.35 28.21 5.27
N MET A 438 4.03 27.99 6.55
CA MET A 438 4.05 26.65 7.14
C MET A 438 3.13 25.68 6.35
N GLY A 439 2.05 26.18 5.75
CA GLY A 439 1.11 25.41 4.93
C GLY A 439 1.61 25.05 3.52
N LEU A 440 2.82 25.45 3.14
CA LEU A 440 3.39 25.31 1.80
C LEU A 440 3.39 23.87 1.24
N PRO A 441 3.67 22.81 2.03
CA PRO A 441 3.48 21.42 1.58
C PRO A 441 2.06 21.14 1.07
N TRP A 442 1.05 21.64 1.79
CA TRP A 442 -0.35 21.45 1.41
C TRP A 442 -0.73 22.29 0.19
N MET A 443 -0.19 23.51 0.06
CA MET A 443 -0.36 24.36 -1.13
C MET A 443 0.19 23.67 -2.38
N PHE A 444 1.37 23.07 -2.28
CA PHE A 444 1.93 22.31 -3.38
C PHE A 444 1.08 21.07 -3.69
N GLY A 445 0.57 20.38 -2.67
CA GLY A 445 -0.41 19.30 -2.84
C GLY A 445 -1.66 19.74 -3.61
N VAL A 446 -2.20 20.94 -3.35
CA VAL A 446 -3.31 21.52 -4.14
C VAL A 446 -2.95 21.58 -5.63
N THR A 447 -1.77 22.11 -5.96
CA THR A 447 -1.34 22.23 -7.37
C THR A 447 -1.23 20.87 -8.06
N LEU A 448 -0.71 19.86 -7.36
CA LEU A 448 -0.60 18.50 -7.89
C LEU A 448 -1.95 17.82 -8.07
N TYR A 449 -2.89 17.99 -7.13
CA TYR A 449 -4.24 17.44 -7.27
C TYR A 449 -5.07 18.15 -8.33
N VAL A 450 -4.87 19.46 -8.53
CA VAL A 450 -5.45 20.18 -9.67
C VAL A 450 -4.89 19.63 -10.99
N ALA A 451 -3.56 19.46 -11.08
CA ALA A 451 -2.93 18.88 -12.26
C ALA A 451 -3.41 17.43 -12.52
N ALA A 452 -3.55 16.61 -11.48
CA ALA A 452 -4.08 15.26 -11.58
C ALA A 452 -5.55 15.26 -12.02
N GLY A 453 -6.38 16.16 -11.47
CA GLY A 453 -7.77 16.34 -11.88
C GLY A 453 -7.90 16.79 -13.34
N LEU A 454 -7.04 17.70 -13.80
CA LEU A 454 -6.96 18.12 -15.20
C LEU A 454 -6.53 16.98 -16.12
N ALA A 455 -5.54 16.17 -15.70
CA ALA A 455 -5.14 14.98 -16.45
C ALA A 455 -6.33 14.00 -16.60
N VAL A 456 -7.06 13.72 -15.52
CA VAL A 456 -8.27 12.88 -15.57
C VAL A 456 -9.37 13.50 -16.43
N TYR A 457 -9.53 14.83 -16.42
CA TYR A 457 -10.50 15.53 -17.26
C TYR A 457 -10.18 15.38 -18.76
N CYS A 458 -8.90 15.38 -19.12
CA CYS A 458 -8.44 15.16 -20.50
C CYS A 458 -8.58 13.71 -20.99
N LEU A 459 -8.95 12.76 -20.11
CA LEU A 459 -9.22 11.37 -20.54
C LEU A 459 -10.45 11.33 -21.45
N HIS A 460 -10.23 10.91 -22.69
CA HIS A 460 -11.30 10.63 -23.62
C HIS A 460 -12.04 9.36 -23.20
N ILE A 461 -13.34 9.47 -22.94
CA ILE A 461 -14.19 8.33 -22.59
C ILE A 461 -15.09 8.04 -23.79
N PRO A 462 -15.01 6.83 -24.37
CA PRO A 462 -15.90 6.45 -25.45
C PRO A 462 -17.37 6.55 -24.97
N SER A 463 -18.19 7.14 -25.84
CA SER A 463 -19.58 7.56 -25.54
C SER A 463 -20.51 6.40 -25.23
#